data_AF-A0A956KF39-F1
#
_entry.id   AF-A0A956KF39-F1
#
_cell.length_a   1.000
_cell.length_b   1.000
_cell.length_c   1.000
_cell.angle_alpha   90.00
_cell.angle_beta   90.00
_cell.angle_gamma   90.00
#
_symmetry.space_group_name_H-M   'P 1'
#
loop_
_entity.id
_entity.type
_entity.pdbx_description
1 polymer ?
#
loop_
_entity_poly.entity_id
_entity_poly.type
_entity_poly.pdbx_seq_one_letter_code
_entity_poly.pdbx_strand_id
1 'polypeptide(L)'
;MATFKVQTVRVLIEEHPNADALELARVGDYRSVVRKGQFKSGDLVAYIPEQAIVPAPLLEELGLTGRLAGKDKDRVKAIRLRGVLSQGLCYPARETWSEGQDVGEELGLSKYEPPVPTHMAGNVYGAGPERCVRYDIENFQRYPEVLVAGEEVVFTEKIHGTWCQIGVMPTALADAEHGPLVVSSKG
;
A
#
# COMPACT_ATOMS: atom_id res chain seq x y z
N MET A 1 7.56 2.40 -6.56
CA MET A 1 6.33 2.39 -5.74
C MET A 1 6.66 2.40 -4.25
N ALA A 2 5.87 3.10 -3.41
CA ALA A 2 5.84 2.82 -1.96
C ALA A 2 5.71 1.30 -1.76
N THR A 3 6.52 0.74 -0.87
CA THR A 3 6.73 -0.71 -0.85
C THR A 3 5.42 -1.39 -0.46
N PHE A 4 4.84 -2.16 -1.38
CA PHE A 4 3.68 -2.99 -1.09
C PHE A 4 4.12 -4.07 -0.12
N LYS A 5 3.63 -3.98 1.11
CA LYS A 5 3.88 -4.94 2.17
C LYS A 5 2.58 -5.20 2.90
N VAL A 6 2.37 -6.45 3.27
CA VAL A 6 1.25 -6.88 4.09
C VAL A 6 1.86 -7.30 5.41
N GLN A 7 2.05 -6.33 6.30
CA GLN A 7 2.74 -6.58 7.56
C GLN A 7 1.78 -7.10 8.62
N THR A 8 2.28 -8.03 9.40
CA THR A 8 1.65 -8.47 10.65
C THR A 8 1.88 -7.42 11.74
N VAL A 9 0.81 -6.96 12.35
CA VAL A 9 0.79 -5.81 13.26
C VAL A 9 -0.27 -6.03 14.33
N ARG A 10 -0.09 -5.41 15.49
CA ARG A 10 -1.12 -5.45 16.54
C ARG A 10 -2.18 -4.40 16.29
N VAL A 11 -3.44 -4.81 16.44
CA VAL A 11 -4.58 -3.89 16.33
C VAL A 11 -4.94 -3.26 17.66
N LEU A 12 -5.44 -2.03 17.60
CA LEU A 12 -6.23 -1.43 18.67
C LEU A 12 -7.69 -1.41 18.22
N ILE A 13 -8.59 -1.95 19.03
CA ILE A 13 -10.03 -1.94 18.74
C ILE A 13 -10.67 -0.72 19.38
N GLU A 14 -11.31 0.11 18.53
CA GLU A 14 -12.08 1.29 18.91
C GLU A 14 -13.57 1.05 18.64
N GLU A 15 -14.45 1.61 19.46
CA GLU A 15 -15.89 1.52 19.23
C GLU A 15 -16.30 2.27 17.95
N HIS A 16 -17.24 1.69 17.20
CA HIS A 16 -17.79 2.37 16.03
C HIS A 16 -18.87 3.37 16.48
N PRO A 17 -18.78 4.67 16.15
CA PRO A 17 -19.67 5.70 16.69
C PRO A 17 -21.14 5.56 16.25
N ASN A 18 -21.37 4.96 15.08
CA ASN A 18 -22.70 4.88 14.44
C ASN A 18 -23.09 3.43 14.03
N ALA A 19 -22.61 2.40 14.74
CA ALA A 19 -22.97 1.01 14.41
C ALA A 19 -22.80 0.06 15.61
N ASP A 20 -23.83 -0.74 15.89
CA ASP A 20 -23.81 -1.68 17.01
C ASP A 20 -23.07 -3.00 16.70
N ALA A 21 -23.04 -3.39 15.42
CA ALA A 21 -22.49 -4.66 14.96
C ALA A 21 -21.06 -4.54 14.38
N LEU A 22 -20.49 -3.33 14.39
CA LEU A 22 -19.19 -3.04 13.80
C LEU A 22 -18.27 -2.38 14.84
N GLU A 23 -16.97 -2.54 14.63
CA GLU A 23 -15.90 -1.91 15.40
C GLU A 23 -14.84 -1.37 14.42
N LEU A 24 -13.89 -0.59 14.93
CA LEU A 24 -12.78 -0.05 14.16
C LEU A 24 -11.48 -0.71 14.63
N ALA A 25 -10.86 -1.50 13.75
CA ALA A 25 -9.51 -1.99 13.96
C ALA A 25 -8.52 -0.93 13.47
N ARG A 26 -7.77 -0.36 14.40
CA ARG A 26 -6.74 0.64 14.13
C ARG A 26 -5.37 -0.02 14.00
N VAL A 27 -4.68 0.33 12.92
CA VAL A 27 -3.31 -0.07 12.58
C VAL A 27 -2.54 1.20 12.21
N GLY A 28 -1.61 1.64 13.07
CA GLY A 28 -1.04 2.98 12.94
C GLY A 28 -2.14 4.05 13.02
N ASP A 29 -2.25 4.88 11.98
CA ASP A 29 -3.35 5.84 11.81
C ASP A 29 -4.42 5.37 10.80
N TYR A 30 -4.30 4.14 10.28
CA TYR A 30 -5.34 3.53 9.47
C TYR A 30 -6.43 2.94 10.36
N ARG A 31 -7.67 3.03 9.90
CA ARG A 31 -8.83 2.37 10.52
C ARG A 31 -9.50 1.46 9.50
N SER A 32 -9.63 0.18 9.82
CA SER A 32 -10.42 -0.78 9.07
C SER A 32 -11.68 -1.12 9.84
N VAL A 33 -12.84 -1.05 9.19
CA VAL A 33 -14.11 -1.48 9.81
C VAL A 33 -14.14 -3.01 9.87
N VAL A 34 -14.32 -3.55 11.08
CA VAL A 34 -14.39 -4.99 11.36
C VAL A 34 -15.71 -5.35 12.02
N ARG A 35 -16.07 -6.64 12.03
CA ARG A 35 -17.27 -7.09 12.78
C ARG A 35 -17.00 -6.98 14.28
N LYS A 36 -18.03 -6.63 15.05
CA LYS A 36 -17.91 -6.54 16.50
C LYS A 36 -17.48 -7.89 17.10
N GLY A 37 -16.45 -7.87 17.95
CA GLY A 37 -15.91 -9.06 18.60
C GLY A 37 -15.07 -9.96 17.69
N GLN A 38 -14.78 -9.54 16.45
CA GLN A 38 -13.91 -10.28 15.53
C GLN A 38 -12.45 -10.30 16.00
N PHE A 39 -12.02 -9.22 16.65
CA PHE A 39 -10.66 -9.03 17.16
C PHE A 39 -10.72 -8.39 18.54
N LYS A 40 -9.62 -8.47 19.28
CA LYS A 40 -9.38 -7.76 20.54
C LYS A 40 -8.13 -6.90 20.40
N SER A 41 -8.09 -5.80 21.17
CA SER A 41 -6.89 -4.96 21.22
C SER A 41 -5.68 -5.78 21.65
N GLY A 42 -4.60 -5.70 20.87
CA GLY A 42 -3.38 -6.48 21.04
C GLY A 42 -3.30 -7.73 20.17
N ASP A 43 -4.40 -8.15 19.52
CA ASP A 43 -4.38 -9.27 18.57
C ASP A 43 -3.45 -8.95 17.39
N LEU A 44 -2.72 -9.97 16.94
CA LEU A 44 -1.88 -9.88 15.76
C LEU A 44 -2.75 -10.11 14.51
N VAL A 45 -2.65 -9.21 13.54
CA VAL A 45 -3.36 -9.31 12.24
C VAL A 45 -2.41 -8.99 11.10
N ALA A 46 -2.69 -9.52 9.91
CA ALA A 46 -2.12 -9.00 8.68
C ALA A 46 -2.96 -7.82 8.18
N TYR A 47 -2.34 -6.64 8.08
CA TYR A 47 -2.98 -5.46 7.50
C TYR A 47 -2.83 -5.48 5.98
N ILE A 48 -3.95 -5.64 5.27
CA ILE A 48 -4.02 -5.66 3.81
C ILE A 48 -4.33 -4.24 3.33
N PRO A 49 -3.38 -3.52 2.71
CA PRO A 49 -3.53 -2.11 2.38
C PRO A 49 -4.45 -1.88 1.17
N GLU A 50 -4.79 -0.62 0.94
CA GLU A 50 -5.46 -0.19 -0.29
C GLU A 50 -4.68 -0.61 -1.55
N GLN A 51 -5.39 -0.78 -2.66
CA GLN A 51 -4.87 -1.28 -3.94
C GLN A 51 -4.43 -2.75 -3.93
N ALA A 52 -4.51 -3.46 -2.80
CA ALA A 52 -4.32 -4.91 -2.81
C ALA A 52 -5.41 -5.60 -3.64
N ILE A 53 -5.02 -6.56 -4.46
CA ILE A 53 -5.87 -7.54 -5.15
C ILE A 53 -5.87 -8.80 -4.28
N VAL A 54 -7.07 -9.19 -3.85
CA VAL A 54 -7.30 -10.26 -2.88
C VAL A 54 -7.74 -11.53 -3.61
N PRO A 55 -7.04 -12.67 -3.48
CA PRO A 55 -7.43 -13.89 -4.17
C PRO A 55 -8.76 -14.43 -3.65
N ALA A 56 -9.51 -15.13 -4.51
CA ALA A 56 -10.86 -15.61 -4.21
C ALA A 56 -10.98 -16.45 -2.92
N PRO A 57 -10.05 -17.39 -2.61
CA PRO A 57 -10.11 -18.15 -1.36
C PRO A 57 -10.08 -17.24 -0.12
N LEU A 58 -9.25 -16.19 -0.16
CA LEU A 58 -9.10 -15.25 0.96
C LEU A 58 -10.34 -14.35 1.11
N LEU A 59 -10.99 -14.00 -0.01
CA LEU A 59 -12.28 -13.32 0.02
C LEU A 59 -13.39 -14.16 0.65
N GLU A 60 -13.41 -15.45 0.38
CA GLU A 60 -14.37 -16.39 0.99
C GLU A 60 -14.14 -16.52 2.49
N GLU A 61 -12.89 -16.72 2.93
CA GLU A 61 -12.51 -16.76 4.35
C GLU A 61 -12.95 -15.50 5.11
N LEU A 62 -12.77 -14.32 4.49
CA LEU A 62 -13.18 -13.03 5.08
C LEU A 62 -14.69 -12.78 4.99
N GLY A 63 -15.42 -13.56 4.18
CA GLY A 63 -16.83 -13.33 3.87
C GLY A 63 -17.06 -12.03 3.08
N LEU A 64 -16.12 -11.68 2.20
CA LEU A 64 -16.09 -10.46 1.38
C LEU A 64 -16.26 -10.72 -0.13
N THR A 65 -16.56 -11.95 -0.54
CA THR A 65 -16.81 -12.31 -1.94
C THR A 65 -17.81 -11.37 -2.61
N GLY A 66 -17.41 -10.77 -3.72
CA GLY A 66 -18.25 -9.84 -4.50
C GLY A 66 -18.39 -8.43 -3.91
N ARG A 67 -17.72 -8.10 -2.80
CA ARG A 67 -17.90 -6.83 -2.08
C ARG A 67 -16.83 -5.78 -2.34
N LEU A 68 -15.65 -6.18 -2.81
CA LEU A 68 -14.56 -5.22 -3.05
C LEU A 68 -14.72 -4.49 -4.39
N ALA A 69 -13.83 -3.53 -4.64
CA ALA A 69 -13.86 -2.74 -5.87
C ALA A 69 -13.24 -3.51 -7.05
N GLY A 70 -13.32 -2.92 -8.25
CA GLY A 70 -12.80 -3.54 -9.47
C GLY A 70 -13.84 -4.36 -10.22
N LYS A 71 -13.45 -4.84 -11.41
CA LYS A 71 -14.29 -5.69 -12.27
C LYS A 71 -14.55 -7.04 -11.58
N ASP A 72 -13.49 -7.60 -11.00
CA ASP A 72 -13.48 -8.93 -10.40
C ASP A 72 -13.84 -8.92 -8.90
N LYS A 73 -14.17 -7.73 -8.36
CA LYS A 73 -14.62 -7.53 -6.96
C LYS A 73 -13.62 -8.00 -5.90
N ASP A 74 -12.35 -7.80 -6.18
CA ASP A 74 -11.20 -8.29 -5.43
C ASP A 74 -10.23 -7.17 -4.99
N ARG A 75 -10.45 -5.93 -5.41
CA ARG A 75 -9.55 -4.82 -5.12
C ARG A 75 -9.95 -4.04 -3.87
N VAL A 76 -9.06 -4.00 -2.89
CA VAL A 76 -9.21 -3.17 -1.68
C VAL A 76 -9.18 -1.69 -2.05
N LYS A 77 -10.19 -0.94 -1.61
CA LYS A 77 -10.32 0.50 -1.79
C LYS A 77 -10.83 1.10 -0.48
N ALA A 78 -10.35 2.30 -0.13
CA ALA A 78 -10.98 3.06 0.93
C ALA A 78 -12.48 3.28 0.65
N ILE A 79 -13.32 3.03 1.66
CA ILE A 79 -14.76 3.25 1.61
C ILE A 79 -15.22 4.00 2.85
N ARG A 80 -16.39 4.64 2.78
CA ARG A 80 -17.08 5.15 3.96
C ARG A 80 -18.19 4.20 4.36
N LEU A 81 -18.14 3.70 5.59
CA LEU A 81 -19.18 2.86 6.19
C LEU A 81 -19.74 3.61 7.39
N ARG A 82 -21.05 3.89 7.36
CA ARG A 82 -21.76 4.57 8.47
C ARG A 82 -21.08 5.88 8.93
N GLY A 83 -20.52 6.62 7.97
CA GLY A 83 -19.85 7.90 8.18
C GLY A 83 -18.34 7.80 8.45
N VAL A 84 -17.83 6.62 8.83
CA VAL A 84 -16.41 6.41 9.15
C VAL A 84 -15.64 5.96 7.91
N LEU A 85 -14.44 6.51 7.71
CA LEU A 85 -13.51 6.07 6.68
C LEU A 85 -12.89 4.72 7.08
N SER A 86 -13.03 3.72 6.21
CA SER A 86 -12.41 2.41 6.33
C SER A 86 -11.32 2.28 5.26
N GLN A 87 -10.07 2.15 5.70
CA GLN A 87 -8.88 1.95 4.86
C GLN A 87 -8.26 0.59 5.17
N GLY A 88 -7.97 -0.18 4.13
CA GLY A 88 -7.44 -1.54 4.26
C GLY A 88 -8.43 -2.55 4.83
N LEU A 89 -7.94 -3.78 4.99
CA LEU A 89 -8.61 -4.90 5.65
C LEU A 89 -7.68 -5.50 6.71
N CYS A 90 -8.25 -6.12 7.73
CA CYS A 90 -7.52 -6.89 8.74
C CYS A 90 -7.81 -8.38 8.56
N TYR A 91 -6.77 -9.18 8.36
CA TYR A 91 -6.84 -10.64 8.30
C TYR A 91 -6.25 -11.25 9.59
N PRO A 92 -6.92 -12.20 10.26
CA PRO A 92 -6.41 -12.80 11.48
C PRO A 92 -5.04 -13.45 11.26
N ALA A 93 -4.08 -13.22 12.16
CA ALA A 93 -2.77 -13.83 12.01
C ALA A 93 -2.83 -15.36 12.13
N ARG A 94 -2.00 -16.05 11.36
CA ARG A 94 -1.75 -17.48 11.52
C ARG A 94 -0.78 -17.71 12.68
N GLU A 95 -0.84 -18.88 13.31
CA GLU A 95 0.00 -19.22 14.48
C GLU A 95 1.50 -19.16 14.20
N THR A 96 1.91 -19.36 12.94
CA THR A 96 3.30 -19.33 12.49
C THR A 96 3.84 -17.91 12.30
N TRP A 97 3.00 -16.89 12.37
CA TRP A 97 3.39 -15.53 12.06
C TRP A 97 3.95 -14.79 13.27
N SER A 98 4.96 -13.97 13.00
CA SER A 98 5.57 -13.07 13.98
C SER A 98 5.24 -11.62 13.64
N GLU A 99 5.26 -10.72 14.63
CA GLU A 99 5.01 -9.29 14.41
C GLU A 99 6.08 -8.64 13.51
N GLY A 100 5.64 -7.83 12.54
CA GLY A 100 6.48 -7.16 11.55
C GLY A 100 6.77 -7.96 10.28
N GLN A 101 6.41 -9.25 10.25
CA GLN A 101 6.56 -10.14 9.09
C GLN A 101 5.72 -9.67 7.90
N ASP A 102 6.30 -9.67 6.71
CA ASP A 102 5.56 -9.47 5.47
C ASP A 102 4.98 -10.81 5.00
N VAL A 103 3.66 -10.91 4.94
CA VAL A 103 2.92 -12.14 4.60
C VAL A 103 2.13 -12.01 3.30
N GLY A 104 2.42 -10.96 2.51
CA GLY A 104 1.68 -10.68 1.28
C GLY A 104 1.79 -11.79 0.23
N GLU A 105 2.99 -12.31 0.03
CA GLU A 105 3.25 -13.41 -0.90
C GLU A 105 2.59 -14.71 -0.43
N GLU A 106 2.70 -15.04 0.86
CA GLU A 106 2.06 -16.23 1.45
C GLU A 106 0.53 -16.20 1.28
N LEU A 107 -0.07 -15.01 1.40
CA LEU A 107 -1.51 -14.79 1.20
C LEU A 107 -1.93 -14.67 -0.28
N GLY A 108 -0.99 -14.70 -1.22
CA GLY A 108 -1.27 -14.52 -2.65
C GLY A 108 -1.76 -13.11 -3.02
N LEU A 109 -1.42 -12.11 -2.21
CA LEU A 109 -1.81 -10.72 -2.42
C LEU A 109 -0.90 -10.05 -3.44
N SER A 110 -1.50 -9.31 -4.38
CA SER A 110 -0.75 -8.49 -5.35
C SER A 110 -1.23 -7.05 -5.33
N LYS A 111 -0.44 -6.13 -5.89
CA LYS A 111 -0.83 -4.71 -5.97
C LYS A 111 -1.46 -4.43 -7.32
N TYR A 112 -2.61 -3.76 -7.29
CA TYR A 112 -3.26 -3.23 -8.47
C TYR A 112 -2.39 -2.16 -9.13
N GLU A 113 -2.05 -2.36 -10.39
CA GLU A 113 -1.46 -1.34 -11.25
C GLU A 113 -2.51 -0.78 -12.23
N PRO A 114 -2.67 0.54 -12.32
CA PRO A 114 -3.52 1.13 -13.35
C PRO A 114 -2.92 0.83 -14.73
N PRO A 115 -3.76 0.61 -15.76
CA PRO A 115 -3.27 0.42 -17.12
C PRO A 115 -2.49 1.66 -17.58
N VAL A 116 -1.33 1.44 -18.21
CA VAL A 116 -0.53 2.53 -18.77
C VAL A 116 -1.30 3.17 -19.93
N PRO A 117 -1.51 4.50 -19.95
CA PRO A 117 -2.18 5.16 -21.07
C PRO A 117 -1.47 4.90 -22.40
N THR A 118 -2.22 4.69 -23.48
CA THR A 118 -1.67 4.30 -24.80
C THR A 118 -0.63 5.29 -25.34
N HIS A 119 -0.81 6.59 -25.07
CA HIS A 119 0.15 7.63 -25.49
C HIS A 119 1.47 7.61 -24.68
N MET A 120 1.57 6.77 -23.65
CA MET A 120 2.77 6.55 -22.84
C MET A 120 3.43 5.20 -23.11
N ALA A 121 2.93 4.42 -24.08
CA ALA A 121 3.46 3.10 -24.47
C ALA A 121 4.58 3.22 -25.54
N GLY A 122 5.59 4.05 -25.28
CA GLY A 122 6.77 4.19 -26.15
C GLY A 122 7.80 3.07 -25.94
N ASN A 123 8.90 3.12 -26.70
CA ASN A 123 10.06 2.26 -26.46
C ASN A 123 10.70 2.63 -25.12
N VAL A 124 10.79 1.66 -24.22
CA VAL A 124 11.38 1.83 -22.88
C VAL A 124 12.68 1.06 -22.85
N TYR A 125 13.77 1.70 -22.43
CA TYR A 125 14.98 1.00 -22.01
C TYR A 125 15.08 1.07 -20.49
N GLY A 126 15.49 -0.04 -19.86
CA GLY A 126 15.62 -0.13 -18.42
C GLY A 126 16.90 0.55 -17.96
N ALA A 127 16.80 1.78 -17.42
CA ALA A 127 17.96 2.46 -16.87
C ALA A 127 18.58 1.70 -15.66
N GLY A 128 17.79 0.92 -14.92
CA GLY A 128 18.27 0.13 -13.79
C GLY A 128 18.51 0.98 -12.53
N PRO A 129 18.55 0.35 -11.35
CA PRO A 129 18.53 1.05 -10.06
C PRO A 129 19.78 1.91 -9.82
N GLU A 130 20.90 1.56 -10.44
CA GLU A 130 22.19 2.25 -10.27
C GLU A 130 22.24 3.61 -10.99
N ARG A 131 21.32 3.81 -11.94
CA ARG A 131 21.21 5.01 -12.77
C ARG A 131 19.90 5.77 -12.52
N CYS A 132 19.12 5.34 -11.54
CA CYS A 132 17.82 5.89 -11.21
C CYS A 132 17.75 6.32 -9.75
N VAL A 133 17.07 7.44 -9.48
CA VAL A 133 16.75 7.85 -8.10
C VAL A 133 15.41 7.24 -7.70
N ARG A 134 15.36 6.67 -6.49
CA ARG A 134 14.10 6.24 -5.88
C ARG A 134 13.30 7.49 -5.47
N TYR A 135 12.08 7.59 -5.97
CA TYR A 135 11.20 8.75 -5.75
C TYR A 135 10.00 8.43 -4.84
N ASP A 136 9.87 7.17 -4.42
CA ASP A 136 8.73 6.74 -3.63
C ASP A 136 8.81 7.23 -2.20
N ILE A 137 7.72 7.85 -1.75
CA ILE A 137 7.54 8.32 -0.38
C ILE A 137 6.49 7.42 0.27
N GLU A 138 6.80 6.93 1.46
CA GLU A 138 5.86 6.14 2.26
C GLU A 138 4.72 7.03 2.80
N ASN A 139 3.56 6.43 3.05
CA ASN A 139 2.43 7.17 3.62
C ASN A 139 2.66 7.43 5.12
N PHE A 140 2.49 8.67 5.55
CA PHE A 140 2.67 9.09 6.94
C PHE A 140 1.79 8.30 7.93
N GLN A 141 0.59 7.85 7.54
CA GLN A 141 -0.31 7.07 8.39
C GLN A 141 0.30 5.72 8.83
N ARG A 142 1.29 5.21 8.07
CA ARG A 142 2.05 4.01 8.40
C ARG A 142 3.09 4.26 9.49
N TYR A 143 3.55 5.51 9.61
CA TYR A 143 4.57 5.93 10.56
C TYR A 143 4.07 7.17 11.32
N PRO A 144 3.07 7.03 12.22
CA PRO A 144 2.47 8.18 12.92
C PRO A 144 3.48 9.03 13.70
N GLU A 145 4.59 8.41 14.12
CA GLU A 145 5.67 9.05 14.90
C GLU A 145 6.80 9.62 14.03
N VAL A 146 6.67 9.61 12.69
CA VAL A 146 7.75 10.05 11.78
C VAL A 146 8.00 11.56 11.84
N LEU A 147 7.01 12.36 12.26
CA LEU A 147 7.13 13.81 12.41
C LEU A 147 7.07 14.18 13.90
N VAL A 148 8.04 14.96 14.37
CA VAL A 148 8.11 15.39 15.76
C VAL A 148 7.66 16.85 15.90
N ALA A 149 6.89 17.16 16.94
CA ALA A 149 6.46 18.52 17.21
C ALA A 149 7.67 19.46 17.37
N GLY A 150 7.70 20.55 16.60
CA GLY A 150 8.79 21.53 16.59
C GLY A 150 9.90 21.26 15.57
N GLU A 151 9.83 20.14 14.83
CA GLU A 151 10.76 19.84 13.74
C GLU A 151 10.53 20.76 12.53
N GLU A 152 11.62 21.24 11.93
CA GLU A 152 11.56 21.96 10.67
C GLU A 152 11.31 20.97 9.52
N VAL A 153 10.28 21.23 8.73
CA VAL A 153 9.85 20.34 7.64
C VAL A 153 9.66 21.12 6.35
N VAL A 154 9.95 20.47 5.23
CA VAL A 154 9.70 21.02 3.89
C VAL A 154 8.41 20.41 3.34
N PHE A 155 7.38 21.24 3.15
CA PHE A 155 6.14 20.85 2.50
C PHE A 155 6.18 21.17 1.01
N THR A 156 5.84 20.19 0.19
CA THR A 156 5.70 20.34 -1.26
C THR A 156 4.34 19.83 -1.72
N GLU A 157 3.80 20.43 -2.79
CA GLU A 157 2.56 19.95 -3.38
C GLU A 157 2.79 18.61 -4.10
N LYS A 158 1.94 17.62 -3.82
CA LYS A 158 1.96 16.34 -4.52
C LYS A 158 1.26 16.46 -5.87
N ILE A 159 2.03 16.57 -6.95
CA ILE A 159 1.51 16.56 -8.32
C ILE A 159 1.02 15.16 -8.70
N HIS A 160 -0.18 15.07 -9.27
CA HIS A 160 -0.73 13.82 -9.81
C HIS A 160 -0.36 13.69 -11.29
N GLY A 161 0.69 12.92 -11.57
CA GLY A 161 1.17 12.67 -12.92
C GLY A 161 2.09 11.45 -12.97
N THR A 162 2.91 11.41 -14.02
CA THR A 162 3.92 10.36 -14.21
C THR A 162 5.29 10.90 -13.82
N TRP A 163 6.04 10.12 -13.04
CA TRP A 163 7.43 10.42 -12.73
C TRP A 163 8.29 10.41 -14.00
N CYS A 164 9.18 11.40 -14.12
CA CYS A 164 10.20 11.48 -15.16
C CYS A 164 11.50 11.96 -14.52
N GLN A 165 12.58 11.22 -14.73
CA GLN A 165 13.93 11.60 -14.34
C GLN A 165 14.81 11.72 -15.58
N ILE A 166 15.62 12.76 -15.60
CA ILE A 166 16.61 13.03 -16.64
C ILE A 166 17.94 13.26 -15.94
N GLY A 167 18.96 12.49 -16.29
CA GLY A 167 20.28 12.55 -15.67
C GLY A 167 21.40 12.29 -16.67
N VAL A 168 22.60 12.75 -16.33
CA VAL A 168 23.82 12.46 -17.09
C VAL A 168 24.75 11.66 -16.17
N MET A 169 25.06 10.44 -16.58
CA MET A 169 25.87 9.49 -15.82
C MET A 169 27.36 9.69 -16.10
N PRO A 170 28.25 9.41 -15.13
CA PRO A 170 29.68 9.35 -15.38
C PRO A 170 29.99 8.23 -16.40
N THR A 171 31.12 8.33 -17.09
CA THR A 171 31.53 7.36 -18.13
C THR A 171 31.53 5.91 -17.62
N ALA A 172 31.83 5.69 -16.35
CA ALA A 172 31.81 4.36 -15.72
C ALA A 172 30.41 3.73 -15.65
N LEU A 173 29.34 4.53 -15.72
CA LEU A 173 27.94 4.10 -15.70
C LEU A 173 27.22 4.39 -17.04
N ALA A 174 27.96 4.82 -18.06
CA ALA A 174 27.38 5.06 -19.38
C ALA A 174 26.85 3.74 -19.96
N ASP A 175 25.66 3.79 -20.53
CA ASP A 175 25.10 2.68 -21.26
C ASP A 175 25.90 2.45 -22.56
N ALA A 176 26.13 1.19 -22.92
CA ALA A 176 26.94 0.84 -24.09
C ALA A 176 26.29 1.29 -25.41
N GLU A 177 24.96 1.33 -25.45
CA GLU A 177 24.18 1.70 -26.63
C GLU A 177 23.70 3.15 -26.56
N HIS A 178 23.25 3.59 -25.38
CA HIS A 178 22.59 4.89 -25.20
C HIS A 178 23.49 5.99 -24.60
N GLY A 179 24.73 5.65 -24.23
CA GLY A 179 25.70 6.58 -23.68
C GLY A 179 25.34 7.05 -22.26
N PRO A 180 25.80 8.24 -21.84
CA PRO A 180 25.63 8.70 -20.46
C PRO A 180 24.26 9.30 -20.15
N LEU A 181 23.42 9.59 -21.15
CA LEU A 181 22.13 10.23 -20.94
C LEU A 181 21.09 9.21 -20.47
N VAL A 182 20.51 9.47 -19.30
CA VAL A 182 19.45 8.65 -18.71
C VAL A 182 18.14 9.41 -18.72
N VAL A 183 17.13 8.84 -19.37
CA VAL A 183 15.74 9.31 -19.32
C VAL A 183 14.89 8.13 -18.89
N SER A 184 14.25 8.24 -17.73
CA SER A 184 13.47 7.13 -17.17
C SER A 184 12.20 7.62 -16.49
N SER A 185 11.15 6.80 -16.52
CA SER A 185 9.92 7.00 -15.76
C SER A 185 9.77 6.04 -14.58
N LYS A 186 10.71 5.07 -14.43
CA LYS A 186 10.72 4.05 -13.37
C LYS A 186 12.15 3.79 -12.90
N GLY A 187 12.37 3.88 -11.59
CA GLY A 187 13.53 3.28 -10.92
C GLY A 187 13.28 1.82 -10.62
#